data_AF-A0A1A3IMF9-F1
#
_entry.id   AF-A0A1A3IMF9-F1
#
_cell.length_a   1.000
_cell.length_b   1.000
_cell.length_c   1.000
_cell.angle_alpha   90.00
_cell.angle_beta   90.00
_cell.angle_gamma   90.00
#
_symmetry.space_group_name_H-M   'P 1'
#
loop_
_entity.id
_entity.type
_entity.pdbx_description
1 polymer ?
#
loop_
_entity_poly.entity_id
_entity_poly.type
_entity_poly.pdbx_seq_one_letter_code
_entity_poly.pdbx_strand_id
1 'polypeptide(L)' 'MCNGMACSYEWCPGMPLPTTFGTPNWDMGTCHHFMIGTMNEHSPAWVSNGGANRQVAAMLIEGDPGPCPGCVS' A
#
# COMPACT_ATOMS: atom_id res chain seq x y z
N MET A 1 7.52 2.78 -5.44
CA MET A 1 7.45 4.27 -5.54
C MET A 1 7.58 4.87 -4.16
N CYS A 2 8.30 5.99 -3.93
CA CYS A 2 8.41 6.60 -2.60
C CYS A 2 8.07 8.09 -2.66
N ASN A 3 7.42 8.63 -1.62
CA ASN A 3 7.01 10.04 -1.53
C ASN A 3 7.60 10.80 -0.33
N GLY A 4 8.62 10.24 0.34
CA GLY A 4 9.22 10.79 1.56
C GLY A 4 8.56 10.36 2.87
N MET A 5 7.32 9.86 2.85
CA MET A 5 6.62 9.30 4.02
C MET A 5 6.56 7.77 4.00
N ALA A 6 6.35 7.21 2.81
CA ALA A 6 6.21 5.79 2.60
C ALA A 6 6.77 5.39 1.23
N CYS A 7 7.04 4.10 1.10
CA CYS A 7 7.38 3.46 -0.15
C CYS A 7 6.37 2.35 -0.45
N SER A 8 5.94 2.26 -1.70
CA SER A 8 5.28 1.08 -2.23
C SER A 8 6.30 0.05 -2.68
N TYR A 9 5.94 -1.20 -2.43
CA TYR A 9 6.56 -2.43 -2.87
C TYR A 9 5.69 -3.08 -3.94
N GLU A 10 6.28 -3.91 -4.78
CA GLU A 10 5.54 -4.70 -5.76
C GLU A 10 5.54 -6.17 -5.32
N TRP A 11 4.38 -6.79 -5.38
CA TRP A 11 4.21 -8.23 -5.29
C TRP A 11 3.66 -8.74 -6.62
N CYS A 12 4.28 -9.75 -7.21
CA CYS A 12 3.83 -10.38 -8.46
C CYS A 12 3.54 -11.88 -8.26
N PRO A 13 2.77 -12.50 -9.16
CA PRO A 13 2.48 -13.93 -9.11
C PRO A 13 3.76 -14.77 -9.06
N GLY A 14 3.83 -15.69 -8.10
CA GLY A 14 5.00 -16.52 -7.85
C GLY A 14 5.97 -15.98 -6.79
N MET A 15 5.78 -14.74 -6.31
CA MET A 15 6.49 -14.24 -5.14
C MET A 15 5.84 -14.73 -3.84
N PRO A 16 6.62 -14.95 -2.76
CA PRO A 16 6.05 -15.30 -1.47
C PRO A 16 5.13 -14.17 -0.98
N LEU A 17 3.93 -14.53 -0.55
CA LEU A 17 3.00 -13.56 0.04
C LEU A 17 3.57 -13.02 1.37
N PRO A 18 3.37 -11.73 1.67
CA PRO A 18 3.78 -11.12 2.94
C PRO A 18 2.83 -11.53 4.09
N THR A 19 2.75 -12.83 4.37
CA THR A 19 1.82 -13.43 5.35
C THR A 19 2.04 -12.95 6.78
N THR A 20 3.21 -12.42 7.10
CA THR A 20 3.53 -11.76 8.38
C THR A 20 2.51 -10.66 8.74
N PHE A 21 1.89 -10.05 7.73
CA PHE A 21 0.93 -8.95 7.88
C PHE A 21 -0.53 -9.39 7.66
N GLY A 22 -0.75 -10.71 7.58
CA GLY A 22 -2.00 -11.33 7.17
C GLY A 22 -1.98 -11.77 5.71
N THR A 23 -2.95 -12.59 5.31
CA THR A 23 -3.15 -12.97 3.91
C THR A 23 -3.84 -11.81 3.17
N PRO A 24 -3.16 -11.13 2.23
CA PRO A 24 -3.78 -10.04 1.50
C PRO A 24 -4.86 -10.57 0.55
N ASN A 25 -5.97 -9.84 0.44
CA ASN A 25 -7.01 -10.10 -0.53
C ASN A 25 -6.63 -9.52 -1.91
N TRP A 26 -5.66 -10.16 -2.57
CA TRP A 26 -5.15 -9.80 -3.89
C TRP A 26 -5.59 -10.77 -4.99
N ASP A 27 -5.60 -10.29 -6.22
CA ASP A 27 -5.70 -11.14 -7.40
C ASP A 27 -4.34 -11.80 -7.68
N MET A 28 -4.24 -13.08 -7.36
CA MET A 28 -3.00 -13.84 -7.52
C MET A 28 -2.55 -13.99 -8.99
N GLY A 29 -3.33 -13.49 -9.96
CA GLY A 29 -3.00 -13.43 -11.38
C GLY A 29 -2.31 -12.14 -11.85
N THR A 30 -2.20 -11.11 -11.01
CA THR A 30 -1.62 -9.81 -11.39
C THR A 30 -0.57 -9.29 -10.41
N CYS A 31 0.26 -8.36 -10.86
CA CYS A 31 1.17 -7.64 -9.97
C CYS A 31 0.40 -6.57 -9.18
N HIS A 32 0.67 -6.49 -7.88
CA HIS A 32 0.06 -5.57 -6.95
C HIS A 32 1.12 -4.67 -6.33
N HIS A 33 0.90 -3.36 -6.39
CA HIS A 33 1.65 -2.43 -5.57
C HIS A 33 1.04 -2.39 -4.18
N PHE A 34 1.87 -2.31 -3.14
CA PHE A 34 1.39 -2.25 -1.78
C PHE A 34 2.33 -1.48 -0.86
N MET A 35 1.77 -0.96 0.22
CA MET A 35 2.46 -0.33 1.33
C MET A 35 2.18 -1.11 2.61
N ILE A 36 3.11 -1.01 3.55
CA ILE A 36 2.94 -1.57 4.89
C ILE A 36 2.30 -0.49 5.78
N GLY A 37 1.13 -0.78 6.33
CA GLY A 37 0.41 0.15 7.19
C GLY A 37 -1.08 -0.17 7.31
N THR A 38 -1.78 0.71 8.03
CA THR A 38 -3.23 0.60 8.26
C THR A 38 -3.90 1.93 7.94
N MET A 39 -4.97 1.85 7.14
CA MET A 39 -5.86 2.95 6.82
C MET A 39 -7.02 3.01 7.80
N ASN A 40 -7.40 4.24 8.15
CA ASN A 40 -8.62 4.59 8.87
C ASN A 40 -9.18 5.90 8.31
N GLU A 41 -10.33 6.33 8.81
CA GLU A 41 -11.00 7.57 8.37
C GLU A 41 -10.18 8.85 8.61
N HIS A 42 -9.16 8.79 9.46
CA HIS A 42 -8.25 9.89 9.76
C HIS A 42 -6.88 9.75 9.07
N SER A 43 -6.70 8.75 8.21
CA SER A 43 -5.44 8.54 7.51
C SER A 43 -5.13 9.73 6.60
N PRO A 44 -3.88 10.24 6.62
CA PRO A 44 -3.45 11.30 5.73
C PRO A 44 -3.68 10.96 4.25
N ALA A 45 -3.83 11.99 3.41
CA ALA A 45 -4.05 11.84 1.97
C ALA A 45 -2.95 11.04 1.25
N TRP A 46 -1.72 11.03 1.77
CA TRP A 46 -0.63 10.22 1.23
C TRP A 46 -0.84 8.71 1.45
N VAL A 47 -1.63 8.31 2.45
CA VAL A 47 -1.96 6.90 2.74
C VAL A 47 -3.10 6.42 1.85
N SER A 48 -4.17 7.22 1.72
CA SER A 48 -5.35 6.87 0.93
C SER A 48 -5.18 7.11 -0.57
N ASN A 49 -4.19 7.93 -0.96
CA ASN A 49 -3.97 8.39 -2.33
C ASN A 49 -5.26 8.89 -2.99
N GLY A 50 -5.95 9.80 -2.30
CA GLY A 50 -7.24 10.32 -2.77
C GLY A 50 -8.37 9.28 -2.82
N GLY A 51 -8.23 8.17 -2.09
CA GLY A 51 -9.20 7.06 -2.06
C GLY A 51 -8.88 5.92 -3.03
N ALA A 52 -7.77 5.99 -3.76
CA ALA A 52 -7.35 4.93 -4.67
C ALA A 52 -6.82 3.69 -3.94
N ASN A 53 -6.27 3.86 -2.74
CA ASN A 53 -5.65 2.77 -1.99
C ASN A 53 -6.68 1.96 -1.21
N ARG A 54 -6.42 0.66 -1.04
CA ARG A 54 -7.35 -0.28 -0.38
C ARG A 54 -6.67 -1.06 0.74
N GLN A 55 -7.35 -1.21 1.88
CA GLN A 55 -6.86 -2.11 2.93
C GLN A 55 -7.11 -3.56 2.49
N VAL A 56 -6.04 -4.34 2.36
CA VAL A 56 -6.10 -5.74 1.89
C VAL A 56 -5.72 -6.77 2.95
N ALA A 57 -5.01 -6.35 4.01
CA ALA A 57 -4.79 -7.11 5.25
C ALA A 57 -4.59 -6.13 6.42
N ALA A 58 -4.42 -6.59 7.66
CA ALA A 58 -4.31 -5.69 8.83
C ALA A 58 -3.18 -4.64 8.71
N MET A 59 -2.08 -5.01 8.05
CA MET A 59 -0.90 -4.18 7.89
C MET A 59 -0.48 -4.02 6.42
N LEU A 60 -1.39 -4.32 5.47
CA LEU A 60 -1.13 -4.18 4.03
C LEU A 60 -2.20 -3.31 3.38
N ILE A 61 -1.73 -2.26 2.72
CA ILE A 61 -2.51 -1.34 1.91
C ILE A 61 -2.10 -1.56 0.47
N GLU A 62 -3.03 -1.96 -0.38
CA GLU A 62 -2.82 -2.03 -1.82
C GLU A 62 -2.86 -0.63 -2.44
N GLY A 63 -1.86 -0.33 -3.26
CA GLY A 63 -1.68 0.92 -3.97
C GLY A 63 -0.34 1.61 -3.71
N ASP A 64 -0.20 2.81 -4.28
CA ASP A 64 0.98 3.65 -4.19
C ASP A 64 0.77 4.79 -3.19
N PRO A 65 1.85 5.29 -2.55
CA PRO A 65 1.74 6.46 -1.70
C PRO A 65 1.28 7.66 -2.53
N GLY A 66 0.24 8.35 -2.05
CA GLY A 66 -0.27 9.55 -2.68
C GLY A 66 0.66 10.75 -2.53
N PRO A 67 0.32 11.92 -3.10
CA PRO A 67 1.14 13.12 -2.93
C PRO A 67 1.27 13.47 -1.45
N CYS A 68 2.49 13.64 -0.96
CA CYS A 68 2.74 14.17 0.38
C CYS A 68 2.86 15.70 0.31
N PRO A 69 1.88 16.46 0.82
CA PRO A 69 2.01 17.91 0.91
C PRO A 69 3.07 18.27 1.95
N GLY A 70 4.19 18.83 1.49
CA GLY A 70 5.31 19.27 2.33
C GLY A 70 6.48 18.29 2.43
N CYS A 71 6.38 17.08 1.86
CA CYS A 71 7.55 16.23 1.67
C CYS A 71 8.30 16.69 0.42
N VAL A 72 9.46 17.29 0.62
CA VAL A 72 10.43 17.46 -0.47
C VAL A 72 11.06 16.10 -0.77
N SER A 73 10.95 15.67 -2.03
CA SER A 73 11.61 14.50 -2.61
C SER A 73 13.12 14.61 -2.54
#